data_AF-A0A2E3XXK7-F1
#
_entry.id   AF-A0A2E3XXK7-F1
#
_cell.length_a   1.000
_cell.length_b   1.000
_cell.length_c   1.000
_cell.angle_alpha   90.00
_cell.angle_beta   90.00
_cell.angle_gamma   90.00
#
_symmetry.space_group_name_H-M   'P 1'
#
loop_
_entity.id
_entity.type
_entity.pdbx_description
1 polymer ?
#
loop_
_entity_poly.entity_id
_entity_poly.type
_entity_poly.pdbx_seq_one_letter_code
_entity_poly.pdbx_strand_id
1 'polypeptide(L)'
;MNDTVATTSTLKLNAEEYLMREGEESNEMYYLASGTMAVFQRKGDSERQIATIYSGELVGEMSFLDSEPRSATVKAIGDCELTVIPREKLQAYLNSQPKWYRALVQILIDRLRRANKRVRI
;
A
#
# COMPACT_ATOMS: atom_id res chain seq x y z
N MET A 1 -17.98 -17.06 -14.04
CA MET A 1 -17.76 -16.56 -12.67
C MET A 1 -17.95 -15.07 -12.75
N ASN A 2 -19.05 -14.57 -12.17
CA ASN A 2 -19.40 -13.15 -12.27
C ASN A 2 -18.39 -12.35 -11.44
N ASP A 3 -17.49 -11.67 -12.13
CA ASP A 3 -16.70 -10.57 -11.56
C ASP A 3 -17.68 -9.47 -11.16
N THR A 4 -18.08 -9.52 -9.90
CA THR A 4 -18.75 -8.44 -9.20
C THR A 4 -17.82 -7.23 -9.30
N VAL A 5 -18.12 -6.33 -10.24
CA VAL A 5 -17.51 -5.00 -10.36
C VAL A 5 -17.86 -4.25 -9.08
N ALA A 6 -17.06 -4.48 -8.06
CA ALA A 6 -17.29 -3.98 -6.74
C ALA A 6 -16.78 -2.54 -6.74
N THR A 7 -17.66 -1.55 -6.59
CA THR A 7 -17.40 -0.09 -6.61
C THR A 7 -15.98 0.24 -6.17
N THR A 8 -15.08 0.36 -7.14
CA THR A 8 -13.68 0.68 -6.92
C THR A 8 -13.61 2.15 -7.31
N SER A 9 -13.55 3.04 -6.32
CA SER A 9 -13.47 4.46 -6.63
C SER A 9 -12.10 4.77 -7.20
N THR A 10 -12.08 5.66 -8.18
CA THR A 10 -10.85 6.20 -8.73
C THR A 10 -10.41 7.38 -7.87
N LEU A 11 -9.16 7.37 -7.41
CA LEU A 11 -8.48 8.50 -6.80
C LEU A 11 -7.51 9.08 -7.84
N LYS A 12 -7.61 10.38 -8.10
CA LYS A 12 -6.66 11.10 -8.95
C LYS A 12 -5.80 12.00 -8.08
N LEU A 13 -4.50 11.95 -8.30
CA LEU A 13 -3.53 12.80 -7.62
C LEU A 13 -2.73 13.58 -8.65
N ASN A 14 -2.54 14.86 -8.41
CA ASN A 14 -1.61 15.68 -9.18
C ASN A 14 -0.17 15.46 -8.70
N ALA A 15 0.80 15.91 -9.48
CA ALA A 15 2.19 15.96 -9.03
C ALA A 15 2.32 16.59 -7.63
N GLU A 16 3.21 16.03 -6.80
CA GLU A 16 3.49 16.46 -5.42
C GLU A 16 2.38 16.21 -4.38
N GLU A 17 1.22 15.68 -4.78
CA GLU A 17 0.18 15.30 -3.82
C GLU A 17 0.52 14.00 -3.08
N TYR A 18 0.12 13.93 -1.81
CA TYR A 18 0.35 12.78 -0.95
C TYR A 18 -0.80 11.79 -1.07
N LEU A 19 -0.47 10.52 -1.25
CA LEU A 19 -1.44 9.43 -1.12
C LEU A 19 -1.61 9.03 0.34
N MET A 20 -0.51 8.95 1.07
CA MET A 20 -0.48 8.52 2.47
C MET A 20 0.81 8.98 3.15
N ARG A 21 0.80 9.09 4.48
CA ARG A 21 1.97 9.44 5.29
C ARG A 21 2.40 8.31 6.21
N GLU A 22 3.70 8.20 6.48
CA GLU A 22 4.23 7.26 7.46
C GLU A 22 3.54 7.45 8.82
N GLY A 23 3.10 6.36 9.43
CA GLY A 23 2.44 6.36 10.74
C GLY A 23 0.92 6.61 10.71
N GLU A 24 0.32 6.92 9.56
CA GLU A 24 -1.14 7.02 9.46
C GLU A 24 -1.80 5.63 9.58
N GLU A 25 -2.95 5.58 10.25
CA GLU A 25 -3.83 4.41 10.22
C GLU A 25 -4.56 4.33 8.88
N SER A 26 -4.84 3.12 8.39
CA SER A 26 -5.59 2.97 7.14
C SER A 26 -6.35 1.66 7.00
N ASN A 27 -7.48 1.74 6.31
CA ASN A 27 -8.35 0.61 5.96
C ASN A 27 -8.46 0.40 4.44
N GLU A 28 -7.47 0.83 3.67
CA GLU A 28 -7.49 0.69 2.23
C GLU A 28 -6.08 0.50 1.64
N MET A 29 -6.03 -0.14 0.49
CA MET A 29 -4.85 -0.20 -0.36
C MET A 29 -5.22 0.32 -1.74
N TYR A 30 -4.21 0.61 -2.55
CA TYR A 30 -4.41 1.20 -3.86
C TYR A 30 -3.70 0.38 -4.92
N TYR A 31 -4.28 0.33 -6.10
CA TYR A 31 -3.59 -0.12 -7.30
C TYR A 31 -3.28 1.11 -8.17
N LEU A 32 -2.01 1.33 -8.49
CA LEU A 32 -1.59 2.45 -9.33
C LEU A 32 -1.88 2.10 -10.79
N ALA A 33 -2.98 2.63 -11.34
CA ALA A 33 -3.41 2.35 -12.71
C ALA A 33 -2.55 3.12 -13.74
N SER A 34 -2.18 4.36 -13.43
CA SER A 34 -1.25 5.15 -14.24
C SER A 34 -0.46 6.15 -13.39
N GLY A 35 0.74 6.52 -13.84
CA GLY A 35 1.62 7.48 -13.19
C GLY A 35 2.83 6.84 -12.49
N THR A 36 3.49 7.61 -11.64
CA THR A 36 4.67 7.19 -10.88
C THR A 36 4.70 7.90 -9.53
N MET A 37 5.06 7.16 -8.48
CA MET A 37 5.08 7.68 -7.12
C MET A 37 6.43 7.44 -6.45
N ALA A 38 6.80 8.32 -5.53
CA ALA A 38 7.99 8.20 -4.71
C ALA A 38 7.62 7.78 -3.29
N VAL A 39 8.39 6.84 -2.73
CA VAL A 39 8.23 6.34 -1.36
C VAL A 39 9.30 6.96 -0.49
N PHE A 40 8.88 7.63 0.57
CA PHE A 40 9.73 8.31 1.53
C PHE A 40 9.61 7.68 2.90
N GLN A 41 10.73 7.62 3.61
CA GLN A 41 10.74 7.17 4.99
C GLN A 41 11.53 8.15 5.85
N ARG A 42 11.03 8.39 7.06
CA ARG A 42 11.66 9.30 8.00
C ARG A 42 12.98 8.72 8.52
N LYS A 43 14.03 9.54 8.50
CA LYS A 43 15.35 9.31 9.12
C LYS A 43 15.70 10.55 9.96
N GLY A 44 15.44 10.47 11.26
CA GLY A 44 15.54 11.60 12.19
C GLY A 44 14.53 12.70 11.85
N ASP A 45 15.01 13.91 11.64
CA ASP A 45 14.20 15.08 11.26
C ASP A 45 14.04 15.26 9.75
N SER A 46 14.57 14.33 8.94
CA SER A 46 14.51 14.38 7.47
C SER A 46 13.73 13.20 6.89
N GLU A 47 13.19 13.36 5.68
CA GLU A 47 12.67 12.27 4.86
C GLU A 47 13.67 11.89 3.77
N ARG A 48 13.80 10.59 3.50
CA ARG A 48 14.63 10.06 2.41
C ARG A 48 13.77 9.23 1.47
N GLN A 49 13.90 9.46 0.17
CA GLN A 49 13.30 8.57 -0.84
C GLN A 49 14.01 7.21 -0.80
N ILE A 50 13.24 6.14 -0.65
CA ILE A 50 13.74 4.76 -0.53
C ILE A 50 13.32 3.88 -1.71
N ALA A 51 12.28 4.25 -2.44
CA ALA A 51 11.79 3.50 -3.59
C ALA A 51 10.97 4.40 -4.53
N THR A 52 10.68 3.87 -5.71
CA THR A 52 9.76 4.42 -6.70
C THR A 52 8.75 3.32 -7.05
N ILE A 53 7.48 3.71 -7.15
CA ILE A 53 6.36 2.84 -7.52
C ILE A 53 5.91 3.24 -8.92
N TYR A 54 5.73 2.24 -9.78
CA TYR A 54 5.32 2.36 -11.17
C TYR A 54 3.90 1.82 -11.38
N SER A 55 3.31 2.22 -12.49
CA SER A 55 1.98 1.75 -12.89
C SER A 55 1.94 0.21 -12.93
N GLY A 56 0.86 -0.38 -12.41
CA GLY A 56 0.73 -1.83 -12.27
C GLY A 56 1.03 -2.37 -10.87
N GLU A 57 1.54 -1.54 -9.96
CA GLU A 57 1.90 -1.96 -8.61
C GLU A 57 0.82 -1.64 -7.57
N LEU A 58 0.80 -2.43 -6.49
CA LEU A 58 -0.01 -2.18 -5.30
C LEU A 58 0.73 -1.24 -4.34
N VAL A 59 -0.05 -0.44 -3.62
CA VAL A 59 0.44 0.55 -2.67
C VAL A 59 -0.34 0.46 -1.37
N GLY A 60 0.35 0.33 -0.25
CA GLY A 60 -0.27 0.29 1.08
C GLY A 60 -0.82 -1.08 1.48
N GLU A 61 -0.45 -2.13 0.75
CA GLU A 61 -0.83 -3.52 0.95
C GLU A 61 -0.35 -4.07 2.30
N MET A 62 0.78 -3.58 2.82
CA MET A 62 1.33 -4.05 4.10
C MET A 62 0.36 -3.72 5.25
N SER A 63 0.11 -2.43 5.48
CA SER A 63 -0.81 -1.93 6.51
C SER A 63 -2.22 -2.48 6.36
N PHE A 64 -2.65 -2.66 5.11
CA PHE A 64 -3.92 -3.29 4.82
C PHE A 64 -3.99 -4.72 5.39
N LEU A 65 -2.96 -5.54 5.14
CA LEU A 65 -2.96 -6.96 5.45
C LEU A 65 -2.58 -7.26 6.91
N ASP A 66 -1.68 -6.48 7.51
CA ASP A 66 -1.20 -6.67 8.89
C ASP A 66 -1.85 -5.76 9.94
N SER A 67 -2.68 -4.80 9.52
CA SER A 67 -3.32 -3.81 10.42
C SER A 67 -2.35 -2.91 11.18
N GLU A 68 -1.11 -2.77 10.71
CA GLU A 68 -0.14 -1.83 11.27
C GLU A 68 -0.20 -0.48 10.55
N PRO A 69 0.22 0.63 11.19
CA PRO A 69 0.31 1.93 10.54
C PRO A 69 1.15 1.92 9.25
N ARG A 70 0.91 2.90 8.37
CA ARG A 70 1.64 3.08 7.11
C ARG A 70 3.15 3.07 7.35
N SER A 71 3.86 2.20 6.63
CA SER A 71 5.30 1.98 6.81
C SER A 71 6.19 3.09 6.21
N ALA A 72 5.61 3.94 5.37
CA ALA A 72 6.27 4.99 4.62
C ALA A 72 5.27 6.04 4.13
N THR A 73 5.76 7.23 3.84
CA THR A 73 5.03 8.29 3.12
C THR A 73 5.11 7.99 1.62
N VAL A 74 4.03 8.22 0.88
CA VAL A 74 4.00 8.06 -0.58
C VAL A 74 3.41 9.30 -1.24
N LYS A 75 4.14 9.83 -2.23
CA LYS A 75 3.82 11.08 -2.93
C LYS A 75 3.86 10.86 -4.43
N ALA A 76 2.93 11.46 -5.16
CA ALA A 76 2.91 11.46 -6.61
C ALA A 76 4.10 12.26 -7.16
N ILE A 77 4.82 11.70 -8.14
CA ILE A 77 5.88 12.41 -8.87
C ILE A 77 5.28 13.24 -10.01
N GLY A 78 4.25 12.70 -10.66
CA GLY A 78 3.43 13.36 -11.67
C GLY A 78 1.97 12.95 -11.49
N ASP A 79 1.10 13.32 -12.42
CA ASP A 79 -0.31 12.97 -12.35
C ASP A 79 -0.49 11.44 -12.29
N CYS A 80 -1.26 10.98 -11.31
CA CYS A 80 -1.49 9.58 -11.00
C CYS A 80 -2.98 9.26 -10.95
N GLU A 81 -3.34 8.08 -11.43
CA GLU A 81 -4.67 7.51 -11.27
C GLU A 81 -4.56 6.20 -10.48
N LEU A 82 -5.28 6.15 -9.36
CA LEU A 82 -5.29 5.01 -8.45
C LEU A 82 -6.69 4.43 -8.33
N THR A 83 -6.73 3.12 -8.21
CA THR A 83 -7.93 2.35 -7.93
C THR A 83 -7.94 2.04 -6.43
N VAL A 84 -8.96 2.50 -5.71
CA VAL A 84 -9.07 2.35 -4.24
C VAL A 84 -9.71 1.00 -3.89
N ILE A 85 -9.00 0.19 -3.10
CA ILE A 85 -9.44 -1.14 -2.69
C ILE A 85 -9.73 -1.14 -1.17
N PRO A 86 -11.01 -1.13 -0.77
CA PRO A 86 -11.40 -1.05 0.63
C PRO A 86 -11.24 -2.38 1.37
N ARG A 87 -10.98 -2.30 2.68
CA ARG A 87 -10.69 -3.45 3.55
C ARG A 87 -11.79 -4.50 3.57
N GLU A 88 -13.03 -4.07 3.63
CA GLU A 88 -14.19 -4.95 3.84
C GLU A 88 -14.29 -6.01 2.73
N LYS A 89 -13.93 -5.66 1.50
CA LYS A 89 -14.00 -6.58 0.35
C LYS A 89 -12.95 -7.68 0.43
N LEU A 90 -11.70 -7.32 0.73
CA LEU A 90 -10.63 -8.32 0.78
C LEU A 90 -10.67 -9.11 2.08
N GLN A 91 -11.15 -8.53 3.19
CA GLN A 91 -11.17 -9.21 4.47
C GLN A 91 -12.14 -10.40 4.47
N ALA A 92 -13.31 -10.28 3.83
CA ALA A 92 -14.21 -11.42 3.61
C ALA A 92 -13.54 -12.54 2.80
N TYR A 93 -12.82 -12.17 1.74
CA TYR A 93 -12.07 -13.12 0.91
C TYR A 93 -10.91 -13.79 1.66
N LEU A 94 -10.11 -13.03 2.42
CA LEU A 94 -9.02 -13.57 3.24
C LEU A 94 -9.55 -14.49 4.34
N ASN A 95 -10.71 -14.16 4.92
CA ASN A 95 -11.36 -14.97 5.93
C ASN A 95 -11.89 -16.30 5.38
N SER A 96 -12.24 -16.37 4.10
CA SER A 96 -12.64 -17.62 3.43
C SER A 96 -11.45 -18.50 3.00
N GLN A 97 -10.22 -17.97 3.00
CA GLN A 97 -9.02 -18.76 2.66
C GLN A 97 -8.62 -19.74 3.77
N PRO A 98 -7.94 -20.85 3.43
CA PRO A 98 -7.35 -21.77 4.40
C PRO A 98 -6.43 -21.07 5.40
N LYS A 99 -6.41 -21.55 6.66
CA LYS A 99 -5.59 -20.95 7.74
C LYS A 99 -4.11 -20.85 7.37
N TRP A 100 -3.55 -21.86 6.69
CA TRP A 100 -2.14 -21.87 6.28
C TRP A 100 -1.82 -20.76 5.27
N TYR A 101 -2.76 -20.42 4.38
CA TYR A 101 -2.59 -19.36 3.38
C TYR A 101 -2.50 -18.00 4.07
N ARG A 102 -3.43 -17.72 5.00
CA ARG A 102 -3.36 -16.51 5.83
C ARG A 102 -2.05 -16.41 6.61
N ALA A 103 -1.63 -17.51 7.23
CA ALA A 103 -0.37 -17.55 7.97
C ALA A 103 0.84 -17.26 7.06
N LEU A 104 0.86 -17.83 5.84
CA LEU A 104 1.91 -17.57 4.87
C LEU A 104 1.96 -16.08 4.46
N VAL A 105 0.81 -15.50 4.13
CA VAL A 105 0.71 -14.07 3.78
C VAL A 105 1.24 -13.18 4.91
N GLN A 106 0.80 -13.43 6.15
CA GLN A 106 1.28 -12.68 7.32
C GLN A 106 2.81 -12.79 7.49
N ILE A 107 3.37 -13.99 7.37
CA ILE A 107 4.82 -14.22 7.48
C ILE A 107 5.58 -13.45 6.40
N LEU A 108 5.07 -13.43 5.17
CA LEU A 108 5.72 -12.72 4.06
C LEU A 108 5.70 -11.19 4.29
N ILE A 109 4.58 -10.63 4.75
CA ILE A 109 4.47 -9.21 5.07
C ILE A 109 5.42 -8.83 6.21
N ASP A 110 5.46 -9.62 7.28
CA ASP A 110 6.38 -9.40 8.40
C ASP A 110 7.84 -9.42 7.93
N ARG A 111 8.18 -10.33 7.03
CA ARG A 111 9.53 -10.41 6.43
C ARG A 111 9.83 -9.18 5.59
N LEU A 112 8.89 -8.75 4.75
CA LEU A 112 9.05 -7.54 3.94
C LEU A 112 9.22 -6.30 4.82
N ARG A 113 8.44 -6.17 5.89
CA ARG A 113 8.55 -5.07 6.87
C ARG A 113 9.92 -5.05 7.55
N ARG A 114 10.43 -6.21 7.96
CA ARG A 114 11.78 -6.33 8.53
C ARG A 114 12.87 -6.00 7.51
N ALA A 115 12.73 -6.45 6.27
CA ALA A 115 13.68 -6.13 5.21
C ALA A 115 13.73 -4.61 4.97
N ASN A 116 12.58 -3.96 4.82
CA ASN A 116 12.48 -2.51 4.61
C ASN A 116 13.04 -1.72 5.81
N LYS A 117 12.83 -2.20 7.05
CA LYS A 117 13.44 -1.58 8.25
C LYS A 117 14.96 -1.71 8.29
N ARG A 118 15.55 -2.78 7.76
CA ARG A 118 17.01 -2.99 7.77
C ARG A 118 17.75 -2.16 6.72
N VAL A 119 17.07 -1.67 5.69
CA VAL A 119 17.64 -0.71 4.73
C VAL A 119 17.82 0.69 5.37
N ARG A 120 17.33 0.93 6.60
CA ARG A 120 17.53 2.20 7.34
C ARG A 120 18.97 2.46 7.84
N ILE A 121 19.89 1.48 7.76
CA ILE A 121 21.28 1.62 8.24
C ILE A 121 22.01 2.64 7.36
#